data_AF-A0A4P2VYR0-F1
#
_entry.id   AF-A0A4P2VYR0-F1
#
_cell.length_a   1.000
_cell.length_b   1.000
_cell.length_c   1.000
_cell.angle_alpha   90.00
_cell.angle_beta   90.00
_cell.angle_gamma   90.00
#
_symmetry.space_group_name_H-M   'P 1'
#
loop_
_entity.id
_entity.type
_entity.pdbx_description
1 polymer ?
#
loop_
_entity_poly.entity_id
_entity_poly.type
_entity_poly.pdbx_seq_one_letter_code
_entity_poly.pdbx_strand_id
1 'polypeptide(L)'
;MADQIFSKLSEELVTHILSRLPPKSLMRFKCIRKSWYVLITTPKFVEMHLSNFNSTRHQISTPSTTILFKHFILTDLNTDQKELIFSMFNLRADDVDNDDMDGGDDHLRPVFEDLEVSCFRGVDTGAEFYRVGADISSHCDGIVCLTDFHKKVALCNPAIREIKLLPESEVLLSSPEEVAILGVGLGRDLKHSKNYKVVRLVTYGDKKVDDDRFVVHPPRAEVFTLQGSDSWKEIEIGNIVTKTGFFWPQHAVSVYCKGVVYWPATDKDREYVVSYNYTDDEYDYGEENEGDGDEDNPENNERQAREEEERKERDMKAGILSFDFGEEVFDIIPYPPDVGYYESKIFGVWKESVAIFIYASMPDCFDIWVMDESGKKGSWTKYLSFEPEKPLFPLALWKSEEVVMVARDDVVLIFYNLETRKFKYLPLNGVFFDRTQAVVCASTLVSIQGDK
;
A
#
# COMPACT_ATOMS: atom_id res chain seq x y z
N MET A 1 -20.14 -37.82 12.25
CA MET A 1 -21.38 -37.34 11.56
C MET A 1 -21.05 -36.72 10.21
N ALA A 2 -20.08 -35.78 10.12
CA ALA A 2 -19.62 -35.22 8.83
C ALA A 2 -19.13 -36.27 7.82
N ASP A 3 -18.36 -37.28 8.24
CA ASP A 3 -17.84 -38.35 7.36
C ASP A 3 -18.92 -39.19 6.67
N GLN A 4 -20.10 -39.37 7.29
CA GLN A 4 -21.20 -40.15 6.69
C GLN A 4 -22.02 -39.36 5.67
N ILE A 5 -21.96 -38.02 5.72
CA ILE A 5 -22.65 -37.14 4.76
C ILE A 5 -21.75 -36.92 3.55
N PHE A 6 -20.45 -36.64 3.77
CA PHE A 6 -19.50 -36.40 2.69
C PHE A 6 -19.08 -37.65 1.93
N SER A 7 -19.21 -38.85 2.50
CA SER A 7 -18.96 -40.11 1.78
C SER A 7 -20.01 -40.40 0.68
N LYS A 8 -21.14 -39.69 0.68
CA LYS A 8 -22.20 -39.80 -0.33
C LYS A 8 -22.10 -38.73 -1.44
N LEU A 9 -21.23 -37.74 -1.28
CA LEU A 9 -21.00 -36.68 -2.25
C LEU A 9 -19.86 -37.08 -3.19
N SER A 10 -20.02 -36.84 -4.49
CA SER A 10 -18.92 -37.00 -5.46
C SER A 10 -17.76 -36.06 -5.12
N GLU A 11 -16.52 -36.45 -5.43
CA GLU A 11 -15.33 -35.60 -5.19
C GLU A 11 -15.45 -34.22 -5.85
N GLU A 12 -16.12 -34.13 -7.00
CA GLU A 12 -16.37 -32.89 -7.70
C GLU A 12 -17.25 -31.93 -6.89
N LEU A 13 -18.37 -32.40 -6.32
CA LEU A 13 -19.24 -31.61 -5.45
C LEU A 13 -18.51 -31.15 -4.18
N VAL A 14 -17.70 -32.03 -3.57
CA VAL A 14 -16.88 -31.66 -2.42
C VAL A 14 -15.91 -30.54 -2.79
N THR A 15 -15.24 -30.66 -3.93
CA THR A 15 -14.31 -29.65 -4.46
C THR A 15 -15.00 -28.30 -4.65
N HIS A 16 -16.20 -28.29 -5.26
CA HIS A 16 -16.98 -27.07 -5.45
C HIS A 16 -17.41 -26.44 -4.11
N ILE A 17 -17.88 -27.23 -3.15
CA ILE A 17 -18.27 -26.75 -1.81
C ILE A 17 -17.06 -26.13 -1.11
N LEU A 18 -15.94 -26.85 -1.03
CA LEU A 18 -14.73 -26.38 -0.36
C LEU A 18 -14.15 -25.14 -1.02
N SER A 19 -14.19 -25.04 -2.35
CA SER A 19 -13.65 -23.88 -3.10
C SER A 19 -14.36 -22.55 -2.83
N ARG A 20 -15.49 -22.56 -2.11
CA ARG A 20 -16.26 -21.38 -1.73
C ARG A 20 -16.15 -21.04 -0.24
N LEU A 21 -15.42 -21.85 0.55
CA LEU A 21 -15.26 -21.60 1.96
C LEU A 21 -14.10 -20.61 2.23
N PRO A 22 -14.16 -19.84 3.34
CA PRO A 22 -13.06 -18.99 3.75
C PRO A 22 -11.77 -19.79 4.00
N PRO A 23 -10.58 -19.23 3.70
CA PRO A 23 -9.29 -19.90 3.95
C PRO A 23 -9.13 -20.40 5.37
N LYS A 24 -9.56 -19.61 6.38
CA LYS A 24 -9.48 -19.99 7.79
C LYS A 24 -10.21 -21.30 8.09
N SER A 25 -11.37 -21.54 7.47
CA SER A 25 -12.11 -22.80 7.58
C SER A 25 -11.39 -23.93 6.86
N LEU A 26 -10.88 -23.68 5.65
CA LEU A 26 -10.13 -24.66 4.86
C LEU A 26 -8.85 -25.10 5.57
N MET A 27 -8.15 -24.20 6.24
CA MET A 27 -6.97 -24.52 7.05
C MET A 27 -7.31 -25.45 8.23
N ARG A 28 -8.48 -25.31 8.85
CA ARG A 28 -8.96 -26.26 9.87
C ARG A 28 -9.34 -27.61 9.24
N PHE A 29 -9.88 -27.60 8.03
CA PHE A 29 -10.34 -28.81 7.33
C PHE A 29 -9.21 -29.69 6.83
N LYS A 30 -8.00 -29.14 6.63
CA LYS A 30 -6.77 -29.91 6.38
C LYS A 30 -6.55 -31.02 7.43
N CYS A 31 -7.00 -30.82 8.67
CA CYS A 31 -6.83 -31.79 9.76
C CYS A 31 -7.93 -32.87 9.83
N ILE A 32 -9.01 -32.73 9.06
CA ILE A 32 -10.18 -33.63 9.16
C ILE A 32 -9.95 -34.92 8.35
N ARG A 33 -9.47 -34.80 7.10
CA ARG A 33 -9.27 -35.95 6.20
C ARG A 33 -8.06 -35.75 5.29
N LYS A 34 -7.26 -36.80 5.08
CA LYS A 34 -6.08 -36.75 4.19
C LYS A 34 -6.41 -36.33 2.76
N SER A 35 -7.55 -36.76 2.21
CA SER A 35 -7.95 -36.34 0.87
C SER A 35 -8.26 -34.85 0.78
N TRP A 36 -8.79 -34.24 1.85
CA TRP A 36 -9.03 -32.79 1.91
C TRP A 36 -7.73 -32.03 2.08
N TYR A 37 -6.79 -32.54 2.90
CA TYR A 37 -5.45 -32.00 2.96
C TYR A 37 -4.84 -31.89 1.56
N VAL A 38 -4.77 -33.02 0.83
CA VAL A 38 -4.20 -33.09 -0.52
C VAL A 38 -4.93 -32.14 -1.49
N LEU A 39 -6.26 -32.13 -1.48
CA LEU A 39 -7.06 -31.27 -2.35
C LEU A 39 -6.76 -29.79 -2.09
N ILE A 40 -6.84 -29.35 -0.82
CA ILE A 40 -6.69 -27.94 -0.43
C ILE A 40 -5.27 -27.42 -0.69
N THR A 41 -4.26 -28.29 -0.64
CA THR A 41 -2.86 -27.91 -0.93
C THR A 41 -2.50 -27.99 -2.41
N THR A 42 -3.35 -28.54 -3.27
CA THR A 42 -3.02 -28.68 -4.69
C THR A 42 -3.07 -27.32 -5.40
N PRO A 43 -2.07 -26.95 -6.23
CA PRO A 43 -2.04 -25.66 -6.94
C PRO A 43 -3.31 -25.37 -7.75
N LYS A 44 -3.88 -26.40 -8.39
CA LYS A 44 -5.16 -26.29 -9.12
C LYS A 44 -6.32 -25.85 -8.23
N PHE A 45 -6.40 -26.35 -7.00
CA PHE A 45 -7.45 -25.96 -6.06
C PHE A 45 -7.25 -24.53 -5.57
N VAL A 46 -6.00 -24.14 -5.28
CA VAL A 46 -5.65 -22.77 -4.87
C VAL A 46 -6.01 -21.77 -5.97
N GLU A 47 -5.65 -22.04 -7.22
CA GLU A 47 -5.99 -21.17 -8.37
C GLU A 47 -7.50 -21.08 -8.58
N MET A 48 -8.23 -22.19 -8.43
CA MET A 48 -9.69 -22.21 -8.50
C MET A 48 -10.33 -21.39 -7.36
N HIS A 49 -9.83 -21.52 -6.13
CA HIS A 49 -10.28 -20.74 -4.98
C HIS A 49 -10.04 -19.23 -5.18
N LEU A 50 -8.85 -18.86 -5.67
CA LEU A 50 -8.51 -17.48 -6.03
C LEU A 50 -9.40 -16.92 -7.15
N SER A 51 -9.65 -17.72 -8.19
CA SER A 51 -10.51 -17.32 -9.31
C SER A 51 -11.96 -17.11 -8.88
N ASN A 52 -12.47 -17.98 -8.00
CA ASN A 52 -13.80 -17.83 -7.42
C ASN A 52 -13.90 -16.53 -6.61
N PHE A 53 -12.89 -16.24 -5.77
CA PHE A 53 -12.84 -14.99 -5.00
C PHE A 53 -12.89 -13.76 -5.92
N ASN A 54 -12.05 -13.72 -6.96
CA ASN A 54 -12.00 -12.62 -7.91
C ASN A 54 -13.33 -12.44 -8.67
N SER A 55 -14.00 -13.53 -9.03
CA SER A 55 -15.29 -13.50 -9.73
C SER A 55 -16.43 -12.97 -8.85
N THR A 56 -16.36 -13.21 -7.54
CA THR A 56 -17.37 -12.74 -6.57
C THR A 56 -17.07 -11.38 -5.97
N ARG A 57 -15.91 -10.77 -6.27
CA ARG A 57 -15.45 -9.50 -5.68
C ARG A 57 -16.39 -8.32 -5.91
N HIS A 58 -17.19 -8.38 -6.98
CA HIS A 58 -18.20 -7.37 -7.34
C HIS A 58 -19.55 -7.56 -6.63
N GLN A 59 -19.72 -8.63 -5.83
CA GLN A 59 -20.93 -8.87 -5.05
C GLN A 59 -20.70 -8.41 -3.60
N ILE A 60 -21.54 -7.48 -3.14
CA ILE A 60 -21.41 -6.64 -1.93
C ILE A 60 -21.28 -7.44 -0.61
N SER A 61 -21.49 -8.76 -0.63
CA SER A 61 -21.70 -9.59 0.58
C SER A 61 -20.63 -10.64 0.89
N THR A 62 -19.43 -10.63 0.28
CA THR A 62 -18.46 -11.71 0.58
C THR A 62 -17.65 -11.46 1.86
N PRO A 63 -17.67 -12.36 2.87
CA PRO A 63 -16.88 -12.29 4.12
C PRO A 63 -15.40 -12.66 3.93
N SER A 64 -14.84 -12.42 2.74
CA SER A 64 -13.53 -12.93 2.31
C SER A 64 -12.47 -11.84 2.11
N THR A 65 -12.74 -10.61 2.53
CA THR A 65 -11.79 -9.49 2.48
C THR A 65 -11.43 -9.08 3.89
N THR A 66 -10.14 -8.88 4.14
CA THR A 66 -9.58 -8.50 5.44
C THR A 66 -8.77 -7.21 5.25
N ILE A 67 -8.87 -6.23 6.16
CA ILE A 67 -7.85 -5.17 6.20
C ILE A 67 -6.74 -5.63 7.13
N LEU A 68 -5.50 -5.49 6.68
CA LEU A 68 -4.35 -5.52 7.57
C LEU A 68 -3.97 -4.09 7.95
N PHE A 69 -4.03 -3.79 9.24
CA PHE A 69 -3.57 -2.52 9.80
C PHE A 69 -2.17 -2.65 10.36
N LYS A 70 -1.33 -1.64 10.10
CA LYS A 70 -0.10 -1.35 10.85
C LYS A 70 -0.42 -0.20 11.81
N HIS A 71 -0.19 -0.37 13.10
CA HIS A 71 -0.46 0.65 14.12
C HIS A 71 0.43 0.45 15.36
N PHE A 72 0.33 1.34 16.34
CA PHE A 72 1.23 1.33 17.51
C PHE A 72 0.43 1.31 18.81
N ILE A 73 0.68 0.33 19.69
CA ILE A 73 0.07 0.31 21.02
C ILE A 73 1.07 0.83 22.06
N LEU A 74 0.60 1.68 22.97
CA LEU A 74 1.36 2.11 24.13
C LEU A 74 1.55 0.95 25.11
N THR A 75 2.79 0.55 25.35
CA THR A 75 3.13 -0.56 26.25
C THR A 75 3.43 -0.11 27.68
N ASP A 76 3.90 1.13 27.85
CA ASP A 76 4.15 1.72 29.16
C ASP A 76 3.85 3.22 29.16
N LEU A 77 2.91 3.61 30.01
CA LEU A 77 2.44 4.99 30.16
C LEU A 77 3.50 5.93 30.77
N ASN A 78 4.53 5.38 31.43
CA ASN A 78 5.56 6.18 32.08
C ASN A 78 6.75 6.48 31.17
N THR A 79 6.96 5.67 30.13
CA THR A 79 8.13 5.76 29.24
C THR A 79 7.78 6.16 27.80
N ASP A 80 6.48 6.34 27.49
CA ASP A 80 5.94 6.54 26.14
C ASP A 80 6.43 5.48 25.13
N GLN A 81 6.76 4.28 25.64
CA GLN A 81 7.18 3.18 24.79
C GLN A 81 5.98 2.66 23.99
N LYS A 82 6.19 2.53 22.69
CA LYS A 82 5.21 2.08 21.71
C LYS A 82 5.69 0.79 21.05
N GLU A 83 4.81 -0.19 20.96
CA GLU A 83 5.04 -1.43 20.23
C GLU A 83 4.31 -1.40 18.89
N LEU A 84 5.02 -1.74 17.82
CA LEU A 84 4.45 -1.89 16.49
C LEU A 84 3.63 -3.18 16.40
N ILE A 85 2.37 -3.07 15.99
CA ILE A 85 1.46 -4.20 15.87
C ILE A 85 0.81 -4.22 14.49
N PHE A 86 0.60 -5.44 13.99
CA PHE A 86 -0.23 -5.71 12.82
C PHE A 86 -1.55 -6.34 13.27
N SER A 87 -2.68 -5.74 12.93
CA SER A 87 -4.01 -6.27 13.29
C SER A 87 -4.87 -6.49 12.07
N MET A 88 -5.48 -7.67 11.98
CA MET A 88 -6.41 -8.05 10.93
C MET A 88 -7.82 -7.66 11.34
N PHE A 89 -8.48 -6.85 10.51
CA PHE A 89 -9.87 -6.48 10.65
C PHE A 89 -10.74 -7.31 9.71
N ASN A 90 -11.75 -7.98 10.29
CA ASN A 90 -12.75 -8.75 9.55
C ASN A 90 -14.15 -8.26 9.91
N LEU A 91 -14.95 -7.91 8.89
CA LEU A 91 -16.39 -7.63 9.08
C LEU A 91 -17.15 -8.93 9.31
N ARG A 92 -18.12 -8.91 10.22
CA ARG A 92 -19.05 -10.03 10.39
C ARG A 92 -20.07 -10.01 9.27
N ALA A 93 -20.54 -11.18 8.85
CA ALA A 93 -21.59 -11.30 7.84
C ALA A 93 -22.86 -10.54 8.23
N ASP A 94 -23.18 -10.52 9.54
CA ASP A 94 -24.38 -9.87 10.09
C ASP A 94 -24.31 -8.33 10.08
N ASP A 95 -23.13 -7.73 9.88
CA ASP A 95 -22.95 -6.27 9.82
C ASP A 95 -23.21 -5.70 8.41
N VAL A 96 -23.34 -6.58 7.39
CA VAL A 96 -23.51 -6.21 5.97
C VAL A 96 -24.98 -5.97 5.60
N ASP A 97 -25.92 -6.50 6.39
CA ASP A 97 -27.37 -6.45 6.10
C ASP A 97 -28.14 -5.40 6.96
N ASN A 98 -27.48 -4.73 7.91
CA ASN A 98 -28.13 -3.75 8.79
C ASN A 98 -28.08 -2.32 8.21
N ASP A 99 -28.61 -2.14 7.00
CA ASP A 99 -28.96 -0.81 6.47
C ASP A 99 -30.38 -0.37 6.87
N ASP A 100 -31.12 -1.22 7.61
CA ASP A 100 -32.47 -0.92 8.08
C ASP A 100 -32.46 -0.12 9.40
N MET A 101 -32.63 1.20 9.24
CA MET A 101 -33.58 2.02 10.01
C MET A 101 -33.87 1.61 11.46
N ASP A 102 -32.95 1.84 12.38
CA ASP A 102 -33.32 2.33 13.71
C ASP A 102 -32.22 3.22 14.30
N GLY A 103 -32.61 4.32 14.93
CA GLY A 103 -31.73 5.35 15.48
C GLY A 103 -30.98 4.92 16.74
N GLY A 104 -30.32 3.76 16.72
CA GLY A 104 -29.65 3.15 17.85
C GLY A 104 -28.34 2.47 17.47
N ASP A 105 -27.23 3.15 17.76
CA ASP A 105 -25.84 2.69 17.83
C ASP A 105 -25.14 2.37 16.49
N ASP A 106 -24.53 3.40 15.90
CA ASP A 106 -23.76 3.41 14.63
C ASP A 106 -22.37 2.71 14.76
N HIS A 107 -22.24 1.78 15.71
CA HIS A 107 -20.98 1.12 16.06
C HIS A 107 -20.89 -0.27 15.43
N LEU A 108 -20.00 -0.40 14.43
CA LEU A 108 -19.55 -1.70 13.94
C LEU A 108 -19.03 -2.55 15.11
N ARG A 109 -19.26 -3.87 15.09
CA ARG A 109 -18.71 -4.82 16.08
C ARG A 109 -17.57 -5.64 15.51
N PRO A 110 -16.41 -5.01 15.24
CA PRO A 110 -15.36 -5.68 14.51
C PRO A 110 -14.65 -6.74 15.35
N VAL A 111 -14.09 -7.71 14.64
CA VAL A 111 -13.15 -8.67 15.22
C VAL A 111 -11.76 -8.31 14.72
N PHE A 112 -10.94 -7.80 15.63
CA PHE A 112 -9.51 -7.62 15.42
C PHE A 112 -8.76 -8.87 15.87
N GLU A 113 -7.88 -9.38 15.01
CA GLU A 113 -6.95 -10.45 15.34
C GLU A 113 -5.53 -9.98 15.07
N ASP A 114 -4.67 -10.01 16.09
CA ASP A 114 -3.27 -9.62 15.91
C ASP A 114 -2.49 -10.66 15.12
N LEU A 115 -1.61 -10.16 14.25
CA LEU A 115 -0.70 -10.92 13.43
C LEU A 115 0.72 -10.72 13.96
N GLU A 116 1.29 -11.79 14.49
CA GLU A 116 2.66 -11.77 14.99
C GLU A 116 3.67 -11.78 13.84
N VAL A 117 4.42 -10.69 13.66
CA VAL A 117 5.47 -10.58 12.64
C VAL A 117 6.85 -10.53 13.30
N SER A 118 7.34 -11.69 13.74
CA SER A 118 8.56 -11.80 14.54
C SER A 118 9.86 -11.51 13.79
N CYS A 119 9.88 -11.57 12.46
CA CYS A 119 11.09 -11.35 11.64
C CYS A 119 11.65 -9.91 11.69
N PHE A 120 10.87 -8.96 12.22
CA PHE A 120 11.27 -7.56 12.42
C PHE A 120 11.44 -7.18 13.90
N ARG A 121 11.42 -8.14 14.84
CA ARG A 121 11.70 -7.85 16.26
C ARG A 121 13.16 -7.44 16.46
N GLY A 122 13.39 -6.43 17.30
CA GLY A 122 14.73 -5.98 17.70
C GLY A 122 15.51 -5.21 16.63
N VAL A 123 14.84 -4.67 15.60
CA VAL A 123 15.44 -3.65 14.73
C VAL A 123 15.64 -2.40 15.58
N ASP A 124 16.91 -2.03 15.81
CA ASP A 124 17.30 -0.95 16.71
C ASP A 124 16.73 0.38 16.21
N THR A 125 15.98 1.05 17.07
CA THR A 125 15.20 2.27 16.78
C THR A 125 16.09 3.49 16.91
N GLY A 126 17.27 3.45 16.28
CA GLY A 126 18.26 4.52 16.30
C GLY A 126 17.58 5.87 16.20
N ALA A 127 17.78 6.68 17.23
CA ALA A 127 17.15 7.99 17.37
C ALA A 127 17.76 8.94 16.34
N GLU A 128 17.31 8.87 15.09
CA GLU A 128 17.42 9.90 14.07
C GLU A 128 16.62 9.40 12.85
N PHE A 129 15.55 10.12 12.52
CA PHE A 129 14.55 9.88 11.46
C PHE A 129 13.31 9.04 11.80
N TYR A 130 12.17 9.53 11.31
CA TYR A 130 10.75 9.24 11.61
C TYR A 130 10.25 7.80 11.36
N ARG A 131 11.09 6.77 11.33
CA ARG A 131 10.71 5.42 10.89
C ARG A 131 11.07 4.35 11.91
N VAL A 132 10.03 3.75 12.48
CA VAL A 132 10.14 2.73 13.53
C VAL A 132 9.50 1.42 13.03
N GLY A 133 10.30 0.39 12.86
CA GLY A 133 9.85 -0.99 12.59
C GLY A 133 9.57 -1.32 11.11
N ALA A 134 8.58 -2.19 10.88
CA ALA A 134 8.22 -2.71 9.56
C ALA A 134 7.05 -1.93 8.92
N ASP A 135 7.15 -1.67 7.63
CA ASP A 135 6.13 -1.04 6.78
C ASP A 135 5.44 -2.04 5.86
N ILE A 136 4.19 -1.75 5.52
CA ILE A 136 3.46 -2.40 4.42
C ILE A 136 3.92 -1.72 3.13
N SER A 137 4.46 -2.49 2.19
CA SER A 137 5.01 -1.96 0.93
C SER A 137 4.14 -2.24 -0.29
N SER A 138 3.45 -3.39 -0.31
CA SER A 138 2.64 -3.86 -1.44
C SER A 138 1.72 -5.00 -1.02
N HIS A 139 0.72 -5.30 -1.84
CA HIS A 139 -0.09 -6.51 -1.72
C HIS A 139 -0.47 -7.08 -3.10
N CYS A 140 -0.68 -8.39 -3.18
CA CYS A 140 -1.11 -9.08 -4.39
C CYS A 140 -1.80 -10.40 -4.01
N ASP A 141 -3.02 -10.65 -4.50
CA ASP A 141 -3.76 -11.90 -4.30
C ASP A 141 -3.79 -12.40 -2.84
N GLY A 142 -3.87 -11.49 -1.88
CA GLY A 142 -3.89 -11.80 -0.44
C GLY A 142 -2.54 -11.98 0.23
N ILE A 143 -1.45 -11.96 -0.55
CA ILE A 143 -0.08 -11.84 -0.03
C ILE A 143 0.21 -10.36 0.21
N VAL A 144 0.80 -10.05 1.36
CA VAL A 144 1.29 -8.74 1.76
C VAL A 144 2.81 -8.77 1.80
N CYS A 145 3.43 -7.73 1.25
CA CYS A 145 4.87 -7.51 1.32
C CYS A 145 5.18 -6.49 2.43
N LEU A 146 6.01 -6.91 3.38
CA LEU A 146 6.47 -6.12 4.52
C LEU A 146 7.95 -5.83 4.38
N THR A 147 8.37 -4.62 4.74
CA THR A 147 9.77 -4.17 4.60
C THR A 147 10.23 -3.42 5.83
N ASP A 148 11.52 -3.48 6.15
CA ASP A 148 12.14 -2.45 6.99
C ASP A 148 12.79 -1.36 6.13
N PHE A 149 13.31 -0.31 6.76
CA PHE A 149 13.98 0.77 6.04
C PHE A 149 15.35 0.36 5.48
N HIS A 150 15.92 -0.75 5.96
CA HIS A 150 17.25 -1.22 5.60
C HIS A 150 17.20 -2.15 4.39
N LYS A 151 17.12 -3.46 4.61
CA LYS A 151 17.32 -4.49 3.57
C LYS A 151 16.30 -5.62 3.62
N LYS A 152 15.52 -5.74 4.71
CA LYS A 152 14.68 -6.91 4.94
C LYS A 152 13.37 -6.77 4.18
N VAL A 153 13.01 -7.85 3.49
CA VAL A 153 11.73 -8.01 2.82
C VAL A 153 11.12 -9.30 3.31
N ALA A 154 9.88 -9.25 3.80
CA ALA A 154 9.12 -10.42 4.21
C ALA A 154 7.79 -10.46 3.47
N LEU A 155 7.36 -11.67 3.10
CA LEU A 155 6.03 -11.92 2.59
C LEU A 155 5.17 -12.48 3.72
N CYS A 156 3.89 -12.11 3.73
CA CYS A 156 2.90 -12.64 4.64
C CYS A 156 1.62 -12.97 3.88
N ASN A 157 1.03 -14.13 4.16
CA ASN A 157 -0.39 -14.35 3.88
C ASN A 157 -1.15 -14.37 5.22
N PRO A 158 -1.85 -13.28 5.58
CA PRO A 158 -2.56 -13.18 6.86
C PRO A 158 -3.67 -14.22 7.03
N ALA A 159 -4.34 -14.61 5.94
CA ALA A 159 -5.50 -15.50 5.98
C ALA A 159 -5.15 -16.94 6.38
N ILE A 160 -3.95 -17.38 6.04
CA ILE A 160 -3.40 -18.69 6.43
C ILE A 160 -2.27 -18.57 7.47
N ARG A 161 -1.97 -17.35 7.94
CA ARG A 161 -0.95 -17.01 8.93
C ARG A 161 0.45 -17.54 8.57
N GLU A 162 0.80 -17.46 7.28
CA GLU A 162 2.14 -17.77 6.80
C GLU A 162 2.98 -16.49 6.75
N ILE A 163 4.24 -16.59 7.19
CA ILE A 163 5.24 -15.53 7.07
C ILE A 163 6.52 -16.16 6.51
N LYS A 164 7.14 -15.50 5.53
CA LYS A 164 8.42 -15.89 4.94
C LYS A 164 9.31 -14.67 4.81
N LEU A 165 10.45 -14.67 5.50
CA LEU A 165 11.52 -13.71 5.26
C LEU A 165 12.25 -14.11 3.97
N LEU A 166 12.47 -13.15 3.07
CA LEU A 166 13.23 -13.38 1.84
C LEU A 166 14.74 -13.36 2.14
N PRO A 167 15.56 -14.09 1.36
CA PRO A 167 17.01 -14.09 1.55
C PRO A 167 17.60 -12.70 1.36
N GLU A 168 18.76 -12.44 1.97
CA GLU A 168 19.52 -11.23 1.69
C GLU A 168 20.04 -11.26 0.23
N SER A 169 20.18 -10.09 -0.39
CA SER A 169 20.75 -10.03 -1.73
C SER A 169 22.27 -10.14 -1.67
N GLU A 170 22.80 -11.09 -2.44
CA GLU A 170 24.24 -11.23 -2.67
C GLU A 170 24.85 -9.98 -3.31
N VAL A 171 24.06 -9.27 -4.11
CA VAL A 171 24.47 -8.02 -4.75
C VAL A 171 24.66 -6.92 -3.70
N LEU A 172 23.76 -6.84 -2.71
CA LEU A 172 23.87 -5.88 -1.60
C LEU A 172 25.01 -6.19 -0.63
N LEU A 173 25.45 -7.44 -0.54
CA LEU A 173 26.59 -7.85 0.30
C LEU A 173 27.94 -7.33 -0.22
N SER A 174 27.99 -6.89 -1.48
CA SER A 174 29.21 -6.37 -2.10
C SER A 174 29.47 -4.88 -1.86
N SER A 175 28.49 -4.13 -1.29
CA SER A 175 28.63 -2.69 -1.08
C SER A 175 29.10 -2.35 0.34
N PRO A 176 30.12 -1.49 0.50
CA PRO A 176 30.54 -0.94 1.79
C PRO A 176 29.62 0.19 2.30
N GLU A 177 28.66 0.65 1.50
CA GLU A 177 27.80 1.81 1.79
C GLU A 177 26.45 1.43 2.45
N GLU A 178 25.83 2.39 3.14
CA GLU A 178 24.49 2.23 3.70
C GLU A 178 23.45 2.08 2.58
N VAL A 179 22.83 0.91 2.52
CA VAL A 179 21.77 0.62 1.54
C VAL A 179 20.41 0.90 2.18
N ALA A 180 19.57 1.62 1.47
CA ALA A 180 18.17 1.84 1.85
C ALA A 180 17.23 1.38 0.73
N ILE A 181 16.07 0.86 1.13
CA ILE A 181 14.98 0.51 0.22
C ILE A 181 14.25 1.79 -0.20
N LEU A 182 14.18 2.05 -1.51
CA LEU A 182 13.38 3.14 -2.08
C LEU A 182 11.92 2.74 -2.24
N GLY A 183 11.69 1.54 -2.80
CA GLY A 183 10.34 1.03 -3.03
C GLY A 183 10.34 -0.46 -3.30
N VAL A 184 9.28 -1.13 -2.88
CA VAL A 184 9.07 -2.58 -3.11
C VAL A 184 7.67 -2.79 -3.68
N GLY A 185 7.58 -3.73 -4.61
CA GLY A 185 6.35 -4.09 -5.31
C GLY A 185 6.23 -5.60 -5.38
N LEU A 186 5.03 -6.09 -5.12
CA LEU A 186 4.69 -7.51 -5.19
C LEU A 186 3.64 -7.71 -6.28
N GLY A 187 3.85 -8.71 -7.14
CA GLY A 187 2.88 -9.02 -8.18
C GLY A 187 3.06 -10.41 -8.77
N ARG A 188 2.12 -10.77 -9.65
CA ARG A 188 2.12 -12.05 -10.38
C ARG A 188 2.50 -11.80 -11.83
N ASP A 189 3.43 -12.58 -12.35
CA ASP A 189 3.77 -12.57 -13.77
C ASP A 189 2.66 -13.25 -14.57
N LEU A 190 1.73 -12.44 -15.11
CA LEU A 190 0.59 -12.96 -15.87
C LEU A 190 0.93 -13.40 -17.30
N LYS A 191 2.12 -13.04 -17.82
CA LYS A 191 2.48 -13.24 -19.23
C LYS A 191 3.19 -14.57 -19.45
N HIS A 192 4.05 -15.00 -18.53
CA HIS A 192 4.89 -16.17 -18.75
C HIS A 192 4.66 -17.29 -17.74
N SER A 193 4.88 -17.03 -16.45
CA SER A 193 5.00 -18.09 -15.44
C SER A 193 3.82 -18.24 -14.49
N LYS A 194 3.02 -17.17 -14.28
CA LYS A 194 2.06 -17.03 -13.16
C LYS A 194 2.70 -17.14 -11.77
N ASN A 195 4.03 -17.06 -11.69
CA ASN A 195 4.74 -17.02 -10.42
C ASN A 195 4.60 -15.65 -9.76
N TYR A 196 4.67 -15.64 -8.44
CA TYR A 196 4.74 -14.41 -7.68
C TYR A 196 6.17 -13.90 -7.69
N LYS A 197 6.33 -12.61 -7.96
CA LYS A 197 7.60 -11.91 -8.01
C LYS A 197 7.56 -10.71 -7.09
N VAL A 198 8.71 -10.38 -6.52
CA VAL A 198 8.93 -9.17 -5.74
C VAL A 198 10.00 -8.36 -6.46
N VAL A 199 9.68 -7.12 -6.82
CA VAL A 199 10.65 -6.16 -7.32
C VAL A 199 11.00 -5.18 -6.21
N ARG A 200 12.26 -4.80 -6.11
CA ARG A 200 12.67 -3.69 -5.23
C ARG A 200 13.65 -2.76 -5.91
N LEU A 201 13.57 -1.49 -5.52
CA LEU A 201 14.51 -0.44 -5.85
C LEU A 201 15.30 -0.07 -4.58
N VAL A 202 16.62 0.03 -4.72
CA VAL A 202 17.54 0.34 -3.63
C VAL A 202 18.45 1.51 -3.99
N THR A 203 18.84 2.28 -2.99
CA THR A 203 19.86 3.34 -3.07
C THR A 203 21.05 2.99 -2.18
N TYR A 204 22.20 3.60 -2.45
CA TYR A 204 23.46 3.43 -1.72
C TYR A 204 23.83 4.69 -0.91
N GLY A 205 22.85 5.57 -0.70
CA GLY A 205 23.06 6.87 -0.08
C GLY A 205 23.61 7.90 -1.07
N ASP A 206 23.70 9.12 -0.57
CA ASP A 206 24.20 10.26 -1.32
C ASP A 206 25.66 10.52 -0.99
N LYS A 207 26.46 10.83 -2.00
CA LYS A 207 27.87 11.13 -1.82
C LYS A 207 28.07 12.64 -1.70
N LYS A 208 28.54 13.08 -0.53
CA LYS A 208 28.97 14.48 -0.33
C LYS A 208 30.18 14.77 -1.20
N VAL A 209 30.08 15.77 -2.08
CA VAL A 209 31.15 16.20 -2.98
C VAL A 209 31.88 17.41 -2.41
N ASP A 210 31.16 18.37 -1.85
CA ASP A 210 31.69 19.49 -1.05
C ASP A 210 30.69 19.90 0.04
N ASP A 211 30.93 21.02 0.74
CA ASP A 211 30.18 21.40 1.95
C ASP A 211 28.66 21.43 1.75
N ASP A 212 28.21 21.79 0.55
CA ASP A 212 26.79 21.97 0.23
C ASP A 212 26.29 21.04 -0.89
N ARG A 213 27.17 20.36 -1.65
CA ARG A 213 26.76 19.53 -2.81
C ARG A 213 26.76 18.04 -2.54
N PHE A 214 25.68 17.41 -2.93
CA PHE A 214 25.45 15.97 -2.85
C PHE A 214 25.18 15.40 -4.24
N VAL A 215 25.77 14.23 -4.50
CA VAL A 215 25.52 13.46 -5.71
C VAL A 215 24.74 12.21 -5.36
N VAL A 216 23.63 12.04 -6.06
CA VAL A 216 22.73 10.90 -5.95
C VAL A 216 23.22 9.79 -6.87
N HIS A 217 23.51 8.62 -6.31
CA HIS A 217 23.83 7.46 -7.11
C HIS A 217 22.59 6.90 -7.83
N PRO A 218 22.74 6.37 -9.07
CA PRO A 218 21.63 5.71 -9.74
C PRO A 218 21.06 4.59 -8.87
N PRO A 219 19.73 4.45 -8.76
CA PRO A 219 19.13 3.34 -8.04
C PRO A 219 19.48 2.02 -8.74
N ARG A 220 19.44 0.92 -7.99
CA ARG A 220 19.53 -0.43 -8.55
C ARG A 220 18.22 -1.16 -8.33
N ALA A 221 17.88 -2.05 -9.27
CA ALA A 221 16.64 -2.81 -9.23
C ALA A 221 16.93 -4.31 -9.17
N GLU A 222 16.16 -5.02 -8.35
CA GLU A 222 16.27 -6.46 -8.20
C GLU A 222 14.90 -7.12 -8.21
N VAL A 223 14.84 -8.34 -8.73
CA VAL A 223 13.64 -9.18 -8.74
C VAL A 223 13.92 -10.50 -8.03
N PHE A 224 13.01 -10.90 -7.16
CA PHE A 224 12.94 -12.20 -6.52
C PHE A 224 11.72 -12.96 -7.03
N THR A 225 11.86 -14.24 -7.36
CA THR A 225 10.74 -15.10 -7.80
C THR A 225 10.44 -16.16 -6.75
N LEU A 226 9.21 -16.19 -6.24
CA LEU A 226 8.83 -16.99 -5.07
C LEU A 226 8.95 -18.50 -5.29
N GLN A 227 8.60 -18.97 -6.48
CA GLN A 227 8.76 -20.36 -6.93
C GLN A 227 10.06 -20.57 -7.74
N GLY A 228 10.99 -19.61 -7.71
CA GLY A 228 12.24 -19.63 -8.46
C GLY A 228 13.44 -20.05 -7.61
N SER A 229 14.63 -19.56 -7.98
CA SER A 229 15.81 -19.63 -7.13
C SER A 229 15.59 -18.79 -5.88
N ASP A 230 16.12 -19.25 -4.74
CA ASP A 230 16.11 -18.50 -3.47
C ASP A 230 17.19 -17.41 -3.48
N SER A 231 17.17 -16.56 -4.51
CA SER A 231 18.16 -15.52 -4.76
C SER A 231 17.56 -14.32 -5.49
N TRP A 232 18.12 -13.15 -5.25
CA TRP A 232 17.78 -11.93 -5.98
C TRP A 232 18.50 -11.89 -7.33
N LYS A 233 17.82 -11.42 -8.37
CA LYS A 233 18.37 -11.16 -9.70
C LYS A 233 18.35 -9.66 -9.96
N GLU A 234 19.50 -9.08 -10.26
CA GLU A 234 19.57 -7.68 -10.70
C GLU A 234 18.96 -7.52 -12.11
N ILE A 235 18.26 -6.40 -12.31
CA ILE A 235 17.62 -6.03 -13.57
C ILE A 235 17.96 -4.60 -13.96
N GLU A 236 17.78 -4.27 -15.24
CA GLU A 236 18.04 -2.93 -15.75
C GLU A 236 16.94 -1.95 -15.30
N ILE A 237 17.37 -0.76 -14.85
CA ILE A 237 16.47 0.31 -14.40
C ILE A 237 15.82 1.10 -15.55
N GLY A 238 16.34 0.96 -16.78
CA GLY A 238 15.76 1.48 -18.01
C GLY A 238 15.18 2.89 -17.90
N ASN A 239 13.86 3.01 -18.07
CA ASN A 239 13.11 4.27 -18.13
C ASN A 239 13.03 5.05 -16.82
N ILE A 240 13.58 4.53 -15.71
CA ILE A 240 13.71 5.29 -14.45
C ILE A 240 14.72 6.44 -14.62
N VAL A 241 15.71 6.28 -15.48
CA VAL A 241 16.78 7.26 -15.68
C VAL A 241 16.30 8.39 -16.59
N THR A 242 16.34 9.62 -16.09
CA THR A 242 16.06 10.81 -16.89
C THR A 242 17.37 11.48 -17.34
N LYS A 243 17.25 12.53 -18.16
CA LYS A 243 18.42 13.30 -18.61
C LYS A 243 19.16 13.93 -17.43
N THR A 244 18.41 14.39 -16.43
CA THR A 244 18.92 15.20 -15.30
C THR A 244 18.90 14.45 -13.97
N GLY A 245 18.22 13.32 -13.88
CA GLY A 245 17.87 12.69 -12.61
C GLY A 245 17.48 11.21 -12.70
N PHE A 246 16.72 10.77 -11.71
CA PHE A 246 16.11 9.46 -11.59
C PHE A 246 14.73 9.58 -10.93
N PHE A 247 13.75 8.80 -11.39
CA PHE A 247 12.47 8.68 -10.69
C PHE A 247 12.59 7.82 -9.43
N TRP A 248 12.23 8.41 -8.29
CA TRP A 248 12.22 7.77 -6.98
C TRP A 248 10.79 7.49 -6.56
N PRO A 249 10.43 6.25 -6.21
CA PRO A 249 9.13 5.98 -5.61
C PRO A 249 9.00 6.76 -4.29
N GLN A 250 7.85 7.41 -4.10
CA GLN A 250 7.48 8.02 -2.83
C GLN A 250 7.05 6.93 -1.83
N HIS A 251 7.08 7.27 -0.55
CA HIS A 251 6.77 6.36 0.55
C HIS A 251 5.27 6.11 0.67
N ALA A 252 4.73 5.32 -0.25
CA ALA A 252 3.35 4.88 -0.27
C ALA A 252 3.28 3.37 -0.54
N VAL A 253 2.19 2.75 -0.09
CA VAL A 253 1.87 1.36 -0.44
C VAL A 253 1.64 1.29 -1.94
N SER A 254 2.41 0.44 -2.63
CA SER A 254 2.23 0.23 -4.06
C SER A 254 0.98 -0.59 -4.38
N VAL A 255 0.42 -0.35 -5.57
CA VAL A 255 -0.76 -1.07 -6.04
C VAL A 255 -0.39 -2.02 -7.17
N TYR A 256 -0.83 -3.27 -7.07
CA TYR A 256 -0.74 -4.24 -8.15
C TYR A 256 -2.07 -4.29 -8.92
N CYS A 257 -2.00 -4.18 -10.25
CA CYS A 257 -3.14 -4.32 -11.14
C CYS A 257 -2.71 -4.97 -12.46
N LYS A 258 -3.40 -6.04 -12.86
CA LYS A 258 -3.26 -6.70 -14.18
C LYS A 258 -1.81 -7.01 -14.60
N GLY A 259 -0.98 -7.48 -13.66
CA GLY A 259 0.42 -7.88 -13.95
C GLY A 259 1.46 -6.77 -13.80
N VAL A 260 1.02 -5.57 -13.42
CA VAL A 260 1.87 -4.38 -13.26
C VAL A 260 1.71 -3.84 -11.84
N VAL A 261 2.80 -3.35 -11.24
CA VAL A 261 2.76 -2.62 -9.96
C VAL A 261 3.09 -1.15 -10.18
N TYR A 262 2.47 -0.27 -9.39
CA TYR A 262 2.53 1.19 -9.55
C TYR A 262 2.88 1.88 -8.23
N TRP A 263 3.70 2.93 -8.31
CA TRP A 263 4.06 3.81 -7.21
C TRP A 263 3.88 5.28 -7.61
N PRO A 264 3.47 6.15 -6.68
CA PRO A 264 3.77 7.57 -6.82
C PRO A 264 5.30 7.76 -6.89
N ALA A 265 5.79 8.64 -7.75
CA ALA A 265 7.21 8.85 -7.95
C ALA A 265 7.58 10.30 -8.28
N THR A 266 8.82 10.68 -7.95
CA THR A 266 9.36 12.01 -8.24
C THR A 266 10.74 11.90 -8.88
N ASP A 267 11.00 12.70 -9.90
CA ASP A 267 12.32 12.82 -10.51
C ASP A 267 13.22 13.65 -9.60
N LYS A 268 14.29 13.02 -9.11
CA LYS A 268 15.33 13.67 -8.33
C LYS A 268 16.55 13.93 -9.20
N ASP A 269 17.04 15.16 -9.18
CA ASP A 269 18.25 15.54 -9.90
C ASP A 269 19.48 14.75 -9.39
N ARG A 270 20.42 14.48 -10.29
CA ARG A 270 21.65 13.72 -10.00
C ARG A 270 22.58 14.44 -9.04
N GLU A 271 22.53 15.76 -9.04
CA GLU A 271 23.31 16.63 -8.18
C GLU A 271 22.38 17.69 -7.63
N TYR A 272 22.41 17.89 -6.32
CA TYR A 272 21.67 18.96 -5.66
C TYR A 272 22.54 19.64 -4.61
N VAL A 273 22.26 20.93 -4.38
CA VAL A 273 22.90 21.74 -3.34
C VAL A 273 21.94 21.80 -2.16
N VAL A 274 22.38 21.42 -0.97
CA VAL A 274 21.65 21.67 0.28
C VAL A 274 21.84 23.14 0.62
N SER A 275 20.91 24.00 0.21
CA SER A 275 20.81 25.32 0.80
C SER A 275 20.11 25.18 2.15
N TYR A 276 20.86 25.30 3.24
CA TYR A 276 20.31 25.45 4.58
C TYR A 276 19.56 26.79 4.69
N ASN A 277 18.32 26.84 4.23
CA ASN A 277 17.34 27.75 4.79
C ASN A 277 16.57 26.96 5.84
N TYR A 278 17.13 26.86 7.05
CA TYR A 278 16.31 26.70 8.25
C TYR A 278 15.52 28.00 8.42
N THR A 279 14.48 28.19 7.62
CA THR A 279 13.21 28.41 8.27
C THR A 279 12.70 27.00 8.49
N ASP A 280 12.74 26.53 9.74
CA ASP A 280 11.82 25.48 10.14
C ASP A 280 10.49 25.82 9.47
N ASP A 281 9.94 24.89 8.69
CA ASP A 281 8.50 24.77 8.55
C ASP A 281 7.97 24.38 9.96
N GLU A 282 8.23 25.19 10.99
CA GLU A 282 7.16 25.58 11.87
C GLU A 282 6.10 26.05 10.91
N TYR A 283 4.99 25.31 10.88
CA TYR A 283 3.75 25.82 10.35
C TYR A 283 3.50 27.13 11.10
N ASP A 284 4.05 28.23 10.59
CA ASP A 284 3.63 29.56 10.89
C ASP A 284 2.20 29.58 10.33
N TYR A 285 1.26 29.16 11.17
CA TYR A 285 0.00 29.87 11.22
C TYR A 285 0.39 31.31 11.53
N GLY A 286 0.86 32.02 10.50
CA GLY A 286 0.76 33.44 10.48
C GLY A 286 -0.69 33.67 10.81
N GLU A 287 -0.97 34.19 11.99
CA GLU A 287 -2.14 35.00 12.17
C GLU A 287 -2.11 35.91 10.94
N GLU A 288 -3.01 35.65 9.98
CA GLU A 288 -3.37 36.65 9.01
C GLU A 288 -3.78 37.82 9.88
N ASN A 289 -2.82 38.70 10.14
CA ASN A 289 -3.13 40.04 10.53
C ASN A 289 -3.97 40.50 9.36
N GLU A 290 -5.29 40.54 9.56
CA GLU A 290 -6.25 41.35 8.84
C GLU A 290 -5.87 42.84 9.04
N GLY A 291 -4.61 43.18 8.73
CA GLY A 291 -4.15 44.52 8.52
C GLY A 291 -4.23 44.74 7.04
N ASP A 292 -5.12 45.65 6.63
CA ASP A 292 -5.27 46.20 5.29
C ASP A 292 -3.95 46.22 4.51
N GLY A 293 -3.64 45.13 3.81
CA GLY A 293 -2.45 44.97 2.98
C GLY A 293 -2.85 45.27 1.56
N ASP A 294 -2.32 46.35 0.99
CA ASP A 294 -2.56 46.74 -0.40
C ASP A 294 -2.26 45.54 -1.33
N GLU A 295 -3.32 44.94 -1.91
CA GLU A 295 -3.26 43.84 -2.90
C GLU A 295 -2.41 44.19 -4.14
N ASP A 296 -2.02 45.46 -4.29
CA ASP A 296 -1.21 46.01 -5.38
C ASP A 296 0.27 46.21 -5.03
N ASN A 297 0.80 45.59 -3.95
CA ASN A 297 2.25 45.64 -3.68
C ASN A 297 3.04 44.78 -4.70
N PRO A 298 3.91 45.37 -5.54
CA PRO A 298 4.68 44.64 -6.55
C PRO A 298 5.58 43.54 -5.96
N GLU A 299 6.05 43.67 -4.71
CA GLU A 299 6.87 42.64 -4.07
C GLU A 299 6.08 41.36 -3.75
N ASN A 300 4.79 41.48 -3.38
CA ASN A 300 3.92 40.32 -3.15
C ASN A 300 3.60 39.59 -4.45
N ASN A 301 3.36 40.34 -5.53
CA ASN A 301 3.07 39.77 -6.85
C ASN A 301 4.29 39.04 -7.43
N GLU A 302 5.50 39.58 -7.25
CA GLU A 302 6.73 38.88 -7.66
C GLU A 302 6.98 37.61 -6.85
N ARG A 303 6.67 37.61 -5.55
CA ARG A 303 6.80 36.43 -4.70
C ARG A 303 5.83 35.32 -5.12
N GLN A 304 4.55 35.65 -5.31
CA GLN A 304 3.54 34.70 -5.78
C GLN A 304 3.89 34.11 -7.15
N ALA A 305 4.38 34.93 -8.08
CA ALA A 305 4.79 34.46 -9.40
C ALA A 305 5.97 33.46 -9.33
N ARG A 306 6.95 33.70 -8.46
CA ARG A 306 8.08 32.77 -8.23
C ARG A 306 7.61 31.46 -7.61
N GLU A 307 6.76 31.53 -6.59
CA GLU A 307 6.19 30.34 -5.93
C GLU A 307 5.37 29.49 -6.91
N GLU A 308 4.61 30.13 -7.81
CA GLU A 308 3.84 29.43 -8.86
C GLU A 308 4.74 28.79 -9.93
N GLU A 309 5.83 29.47 -10.33
CA GLU A 309 6.80 28.94 -11.28
C GLU A 309 7.56 27.74 -10.71
N GLU A 310 8.00 27.82 -9.46
CA GLU A 310 8.64 26.70 -8.77
C GLU A 310 7.68 25.51 -8.58
N ARG A 311 6.41 25.78 -8.27
CA ARG A 311 5.38 24.73 -8.16
C ARG A 311 5.21 23.99 -9.48
N LYS A 312 5.13 24.73 -10.60
CA LYS A 312 5.04 24.15 -11.96
C LYS A 312 6.26 23.31 -12.31
N GLU A 313 7.47 23.72 -11.91
CA GLU A 313 8.68 22.92 -12.13
C GLU A 313 8.64 21.61 -11.35
N ARG A 314 8.21 21.63 -10.08
CA ARG A 314 8.09 20.43 -9.23
C ARG A 314 7.00 19.48 -9.74
N ASP A 315 5.87 20.00 -10.19
CA ASP A 315 4.80 19.21 -10.80
C ASP A 315 5.30 18.53 -12.10
N MET A 316 6.16 19.19 -12.88
CA MET A 316 6.79 18.60 -14.07
C MET A 316 7.76 17.46 -13.71
N LYS A 317 8.29 17.43 -12.49
CA LYS A 317 9.15 16.37 -11.96
C LYS A 317 8.37 15.26 -11.24
N ALA A 318 7.04 15.24 -11.27
CA ALA A 318 6.24 14.19 -10.64
C ALA A 318 5.66 13.20 -11.67
N GLY A 319 5.50 11.93 -11.28
CA GLY A 319 4.90 10.91 -12.13
C GLY A 319 4.54 9.64 -11.38
N ILE A 320 4.11 8.63 -12.13
CA ILE A 320 3.76 7.31 -11.60
C ILE A 320 4.75 6.32 -12.17
N LEU A 321 5.58 5.75 -11.31
CA LEU A 321 6.46 4.66 -11.67
C LEU A 321 5.65 3.38 -11.77
N SER A 322 5.87 2.60 -12.82
CA SER A 322 5.25 1.30 -13.04
C SER A 322 6.29 0.24 -13.35
N PHE A 323 6.01 -1.01 -12.98
CA PHE A 323 6.85 -2.16 -13.32
C PHE A 323 6.00 -3.33 -13.80
N ASP A 324 6.28 -3.82 -15.02
CA ASP A 324 5.63 -5.00 -15.61
C ASP A 324 6.38 -6.26 -15.20
N PHE A 325 5.71 -7.17 -14.48
CA PHE A 325 6.34 -8.40 -13.98
C PHE A 325 6.61 -9.46 -15.05
N GLY A 326 5.95 -9.37 -16.20
CA GLY A 326 6.16 -10.27 -17.32
C GLY A 326 7.40 -9.88 -18.11
N GLU A 327 7.49 -8.62 -18.53
CA GLU A 327 8.65 -8.13 -19.28
C GLU A 327 9.84 -7.75 -18.40
N GLU A 328 9.62 -7.59 -17.09
CA GLU A 328 10.60 -7.07 -16.12
C GLU A 328 11.13 -5.68 -16.49
N VAL A 329 10.25 -4.78 -16.95
CA VAL A 329 10.60 -3.42 -17.37
C VAL A 329 9.87 -2.36 -16.54
N PHE A 330 10.59 -1.27 -16.27
CA PHE A 330 10.03 -0.06 -15.68
C PHE A 330 9.51 0.90 -16.73
N ASP A 331 8.49 1.66 -16.36
CA ASP A 331 7.95 2.72 -17.18
C ASP A 331 7.34 3.85 -16.34
N ILE A 332 7.30 5.07 -16.90
CA ILE A 332 6.80 6.27 -16.21
C ILE A 332 5.50 6.74 -16.85
N ILE A 333 4.44 6.83 -16.07
CA ILE A 333 3.12 7.28 -16.49
C ILE A 333 2.90 8.69 -15.92
N PRO A 334 2.44 9.68 -16.71
CA PRO A 334 2.11 10.99 -16.16
C PRO A 334 0.90 10.90 -15.23
N TYR A 335 0.89 11.76 -14.21
CA TYR A 335 -0.28 11.94 -13.36
C TYR A 335 -1.50 12.44 -14.17
N PRO A 336 -2.72 12.30 -13.61
CA PRO A 336 -3.88 13.00 -14.13
C PRO A 336 -3.63 14.52 -14.23
N PRO A 337 -4.37 15.23 -15.09
CA PRO A 337 -4.35 16.69 -15.12
C PRO A 337 -4.66 17.27 -13.73
N ASP A 338 -4.05 18.41 -13.41
CA ASP A 338 -4.30 19.20 -12.20
C ASP A 338 -3.89 18.54 -10.87
N VAL A 339 -3.10 17.46 -10.93
CA VAL A 339 -2.57 16.78 -9.74
C VAL A 339 -1.23 17.37 -9.35
N GLY A 340 -1.18 18.02 -8.19
CA GLY A 340 0.01 18.69 -7.68
C GLY A 340 0.99 17.76 -6.97
N TYR A 341 2.25 18.17 -6.90
CA TYR A 341 3.34 17.48 -6.20
C TYR A 341 3.02 17.25 -4.72
N TYR A 342 2.50 18.27 -4.04
CA TYR A 342 2.30 18.31 -2.58
C TYR A 342 1.06 17.58 -2.08
N GLU A 343 0.16 17.17 -2.97
CA GLU A 343 -1.06 16.46 -2.57
C GLU A 343 -0.74 15.06 -2.07
N SER A 344 -1.42 14.61 -1.02
CA SER A 344 -1.30 13.22 -0.57
C SER A 344 -2.02 12.29 -1.55
N LYS A 345 -1.39 11.17 -1.88
CA LYS A 345 -1.84 10.27 -2.95
C LYS A 345 -1.93 8.84 -2.44
N ILE A 346 -3.08 8.22 -2.65
CA ILE A 346 -3.28 6.80 -2.38
C ILE A 346 -3.71 6.09 -3.64
N PHE A 347 -3.08 4.94 -3.86
CA PHE A 347 -3.39 4.08 -4.98
C PHE A 347 -4.34 2.99 -4.53
N GLY A 348 -5.30 2.67 -5.41
CA GLY A 348 -6.24 1.59 -5.23
C GLY A 348 -6.57 0.91 -6.54
N VAL A 349 -7.33 -0.17 -6.46
CA VAL A 349 -7.95 -0.78 -7.64
C VAL A 349 -9.45 -0.52 -7.58
N TRP A 350 -9.96 0.20 -8.57
CA TRP A 350 -11.37 0.53 -8.72
C TRP A 350 -11.93 -0.18 -9.94
N LYS A 351 -12.91 -1.07 -9.75
CA LYS A 351 -13.56 -1.85 -10.85
C LYS A 351 -12.54 -2.39 -11.87
N GLU A 352 -11.47 -3.03 -11.36
CA GLU A 352 -10.38 -3.64 -12.16
C GLU A 352 -9.41 -2.68 -12.88
N SER A 353 -9.51 -1.37 -12.64
CA SER A 353 -8.52 -0.39 -13.10
C SER A 353 -7.78 0.27 -11.93
N VAL A 354 -6.62 0.85 -12.22
CA VAL A 354 -5.86 1.63 -11.24
C VAL A 354 -6.60 2.93 -10.94
N ALA A 355 -6.77 3.25 -9.66
CA ALA A 355 -7.33 4.50 -9.20
C ALA A 355 -6.35 5.24 -8.30
N ILE A 356 -6.37 6.56 -8.39
CA ILE A 356 -5.61 7.48 -7.53
C ILE A 356 -6.62 8.32 -6.77
N PHE A 357 -6.45 8.33 -5.46
CA PHE A 357 -7.15 9.17 -4.51
C PHE A 357 -6.20 10.27 -4.13
N ILE A 358 -6.63 11.50 -4.37
CA ILE A 358 -5.83 12.69 -4.19
C ILE A 358 -6.51 13.49 -3.10
N TYR A 359 -5.73 13.85 -2.09
CA TYR A 359 -6.13 14.74 -1.03
C TYR A 359 -5.36 16.04 -1.18
N ALA A 360 -6.09 17.11 -1.46
CA ALA A 360 -5.60 18.47 -1.36
C ALA A 360 -6.08 19.05 -0.02
N SER A 361 -5.20 19.72 0.71
CA SER A 361 -5.53 20.30 2.02
C SER A 361 -6.13 21.70 1.95
N MET A 362 -6.05 22.37 0.80
CA MET A 362 -6.48 23.77 0.61
C MET A 362 -7.04 24.01 -0.81
N PRO A 363 -8.38 23.99 -1.02
CA PRO A 363 -9.41 23.57 -0.07
C PRO A 363 -9.29 22.08 0.25
N ASP A 364 -9.79 21.65 1.42
CA ASP A 364 -9.85 20.24 1.79
C ASP A 364 -10.77 19.50 0.84
N CYS A 365 -10.19 18.78 -0.12
CA CYS A 365 -10.95 18.06 -1.13
C CYS A 365 -10.30 16.74 -1.52
N PHE A 366 -11.17 15.80 -1.90
CA PHE A 366 -10.81 14.51 -2.42
C PHE A 366 -11.17 14.41 -3.89
N ASP A 367 -10.18 14.06 -4.70
CA ASP A 367 -10.37 13.70 -6.09
C ASP A 367 -10.06 12.23 -6.32
N ILE A 368 -10.96 11.54 -7.03
CA ILE A 368 -10.76 10.16 -7.45
C ILE A 368 -10.59 10.13 -8.97
N TRP A 369 -9.40 9.72 -9.41
CA TRP A 369 -9.08 9.53 -10.81
C TRP A 369 -8.90 8.06 -11.12
N VAL A 370 -9.52 7.58 -12.19
CA VAL A 370 -9.39 6.18 -12.64
C VAL A 370 -8.65 6.16 -13.98
N MET A 371 -7.66 5.29 -14.09
CA MET A 371 -6.91 5.09 -15.31
C MET A 371 -7.84 4.47 -16.37
N ASP A 372 -7.83 5.05 -17.56
CA ASP A 372 -8.63 4.57 -18.67
C ASP A 372 -8.06 3.24 -19.23
N GLU A 373 -8.96 2.30 -19.53
CA GLU A 373 -8.61 0.99 -20.08
C GLU A 373 -8.27 1.04 -21.57
N SER A 374 -8.44 2.18 -22.24
CA SER A 374 -8.15 2.38 -23.67
C SER A 374 -6.68 2.11 -24.07
N GLY A 375 -5.80 1.82 -23.11
CA GLY A 375 -4.39 1.47 -23.33
C GLY A 375 -3.53 2.68 -23.69
N LYS A 376 -4.11 3.88 -23.79
CA LYS A 376 -3.35 5.12 -23.90
C LYS A 376 -2.74 5.44 -22.54
N LYS A 377 -1.44 5.22 -22.43
CA LYS A 377 -0.65 5.52 -21.24
C LYS A 377 -0.87 6.98 -20.80
N GLY A 378 -1.24 7.18 -19.53
CA GLY A 378 -1.51 8.50 -18.97
C GLY A 378 -2.91 9.06 -19.29
N SER A 379 -3.84 8.23 -19.75
CA SER A 379 -5.25 8.61 -19.90
C SER A 379 -5.99 8.39 -18.58
N TRP A 380 -6.61 9.45 -18.05
CA TRP A 380 -7.25 9.47 -16.75
C TRP A 380 -8.66 10.05 -16.86
N THR A 381 -9.60 9.48 -16.10
CA THR A 381 -10.97 10.00 -15.97
C THR A 381 -11.23 10.37 -14.51
N LYS A 382 -11.61 11.63 -14.26
CA LYS A 382 -12.07 12.07 -12.93
C LYS A 382 -13.45 11.47 -12.69
N TYR A 383 -13.57 10.67 -11.63
CA TYR A 383 -14.80 9.96 -11.30
C TYR A 383 -15.64 10.71 -10.27
N LEU A 384 -15.01 11.20 -9.20
CA LEU A 384 -15.68 11.88 -8.11
C LEU A 384 -14.77 12.95 -7.51
N SER A 385 -15.39 14.07 -7.12
CA SER A 385 -14.80 15.08 -6.27
C SER A 385 -15.73 15.33 -5.08
N PHE A 386 -15.19 15.38 -3.87
CA PHE A 386 -15.98 15.73 -2.68
C PHE A 386 -15.11 16.41 -1.62
N GLU A 387 -15.75 17.23 -0.80
CA GLU A 387 -15.13 17.90 0.35
C GLU A 387 -15.61 17.18 1.61
N PRO A 388 -14.70 16.66 2.45
CA PRO A 388 -15.09 16.04 3.71
C PRO A 388 -15.49 17.11 4.74
N GLU A 389 -16.36 16.76 5.68
CA GLU A 389 -16.76 17.69 6.76
C GLU A 389 -15.63 17.94 7.78
N LYS A 390 -14.58 17.11 7.75
CA LYS A 390 -13.43 17.14 8.67
C LYS A 390 -12.15 16.80 7.89
N PRO A 391 -10.96 17.18 8.38
CA PRO A 391 -9.70 16.76 7.79
C PRO A 391 -9.46 15.26 7.94
N LEU A 392 -9.44 14.55 6.81
CA LEU A 392 -9.31 13.10 6.73
C LEU A 392 -8.06 12.71 5.92
N PHE A 393 -7.34 11.70 6.39
CA PHE A 393 -6.24 11.09 5.64
C PHE A 393 -6.67 9.72 5.15
N PRO A 394 -6.72 9.48 3.84
CA PRO A 394 -7.07 8.16 3.34
C PRO A 394 -5.98 7.16 3.74
N LEU A 395 -6.32 5.87 3.82
CA LEU A 395 -5.36 4.79 4.03
C LEU A 395 -5.51 3.69 2.97
N ALA A 396 -6.76 3.29 2.69
CA ALA A 396 -7.03 2.21 1.75
C ALA A 396 -8.44 2.28 1.16
N LEU A 397 -8.58 1.87 -0.11
CA LEU A 397 -9.88 1.71 -0.77
C LEU A 397 -10.45 0.31 -0.49
N TRP A 398 -11.69 0.26 0.02
CA TRP A 398 -12.47 -0.94 0.25
C TRP A 398 -13.70 -0.99 -0.68
N LYS A 399 -13.98 -2.14 -1.30
CA LYS A 399 -15.20 -2.40 -2.13
C LYS A 399 -15.45 -1.40 -3.28
N SER A 400 -14.49 -0.56 -3.66
CA SER A 400 -14.68 0.51 -4.65
C SER A 400 -15.74 1.56 -4.27
N GLU A 401 -16.23 1.58 -3.03
CA GLU A 401 -17.28 2.52 -2.59
C GLU A 401 -17.08 2.97 -1.14
N GLU A 402 -16.17 2.33 -0.41
CA GLU A 402 -15.81 2.68 0.97
C GLU A 402 -14.31 2.98 1.05
N VAL A 403 -13.93 4.01 1.78
CA VAL A 403 -12.52 4.36 2.01
C VAL A 403 -12.24 4.28 3.50
N VAL A 404 -11.15 3.62 3.86
CA VAL A 404 -10.62 3.63 5.23
C VAL A 404 -9.80 4.89 5.37
N MET A 405 -10.11 5.73 6.36
CA MET A 405 -9.42 7.00 6.60
C MET A 405 -9.09 7.18 8.09
N VAL A 406 -8.13 8.04 8.39
CA VAL A 406 -7.82 8.54 9.74
C VAL A 406 -8.30 9.97 9.84
N ALA A 407 -9.12 10.27 10.85
CA ALA A 407 -9.48 11.65 11.17
C ALA A 407 -8.34 12.35 11.92
N ARG A 408 -7.91 13.53 11.47
CA ARG A 408 -6.74 14.25 12.01
C ARG A 408 -6.92 14.65 13.48
N ASP A 409 -8.10 15.13 13.84
CA ASP A 409 -8.35 15.77 15.15
C ASP A 409 -8.53 14.74 16.26
N ASP A 410 -9.22 13.63 15.95
CA ASP A 410 -9.63 12.62 16.93
C ASP A 410 -8.69 11.40 16.94
N VAL A 411 -7.80 11.28 15.94
CA VAL A 411 -6.90 10.14 15.71
C VAL A 411 -7.67 8.80 15.75
N VAL A 412 -8.84 8.80 15.13
CA VAL A 412 -9.72 7.63 15.02
C VAL A 412 -9.76 7.16 13.58
N LEU A 413 -9.90 5.84 13.42
CA LEU A 413 -10.18 5.25 12.12
C LEU A 413 -11.66 5.38 11.79
N ILE A 414 -11.94 5.69 10.53
CA ILE A 414 -13.29 5.74 9.99
C ILE A 414 -13.39 4.97 8.68
N PHE A 415 -14.54 4.37 8.46
CA PHE A 415 -15.01 4.03 7.11
C PHE A 415 -15.81 5.19 6.56
N TYR A 416 -15.45 5.70 5.39
CA TYR A 416 -16.20 6.71 4.67
C TYR A 416 -16.84 6.09 3.42
N ASN A 417 -18.16 6.11 3.34
CA ASN A 417 -18.88 5.64 2.17
C ASN A 417 -19.02 6.77 1.15
N LEU A 418 -18.47 6.57 -0.05
CA LEU A 418 -18.36 7.59 -1.10
C LEU A 418 -19.72 7.98 -1.71
N GLU A 419 -20.70 7.08 -1.67
CA GLU A 419 -22.03 7.31 -2.26
C GLU A 419 -22.95 8.07 -1.29
N THR A 420 -23.06 7.58 -0.05
CA THR A 420 -23.92 8.15 0.99
C THR A 420 -23.28 9.34 1.70
N ARG A 421 -21.96 9.53 1.56
CA ARG A 421 -21.14 10.52 2.28
C ARG A 421 -21.19 10.39 3.81
N LYS A 422 -21.54 9.21 4.31
CA LYS A 422 -21.58 8.90 5.75
C LYS A 422 -20.29 8.21 6.17
N PHE A 423 -19.94 8.36 7.45
CA PHE A 423 -18.83 7.65 8.05
C PHE A 423 -19.27 6.77 9.23
N LYS A 424 -18.52 5.68 9.46
CA LYS A 424 -18.64 4.80 10.63
C LYS A 424 -17.31 4.75 11.37
N TYR A 425 -17.33 4.95 12.69
CA TYR A 425 -16.11 4.88 13.50
C TYR A 425 -15.64 3.44 13.72
N LEU A 426 -14.32 3.26 13.77
CA LEU A 426 -13.68 1.99 14.06
C LEU A 426 -12.95 2.07 15.41
N PRO A 427 -13.27 1.18 16.37
CA PRO A 427 -12.62 1.14 17.67
C PRO A 427 -11.25 0.44 17.59
N LEU A 428 -10.31 1.01 16.82
CA LEU A 428 -8.90 0.59 16.85
C LEU A 428 -8.10 1.62 17.65
N ASN A 429 -7.43 1.15 18.70
CA ASN A 429 -6.50 1.97 19.47
C ASN A 429 -5.16 2.10 18.73
N GLY A 430 -4.36 3.10 19.07
CA GLY A 430 -2.98 3.16 18.58
C GLY A 430 -2.80 3.68 17.16
N VAL A 431 -3.82 4.37 16.66
CA VAL A 431 -3.80 5.04 15.35
C VAL A 431 -2.96 6.31 15.46
N PHE A 432 -2.23 6.64 14.39
CA PHE A 432 -1.45 7.87 14.25
C PHE A 432 -1.51 8.28 12.77
N PHE A 433 -1.75 9.57 12.49
CA PHE A 433 -1.97 10.03 11.11
C PHE A 433 -0.78 9.72 10.18
N ASP A 434 0.45 9.81 10.69
CA ASP A 434 1.71 9.68 9.95
C ASP A 434 2.30 8.26 9.97
N ARG A 435 1.80 7.37 10.83
CA ARG A 435 2.40 6.03 11.03
C ARG A 435 1.45 4.86 10.83
N THR A 436 0.15 5.12 10.78
CA THR A 436 -0.85 4.08 10.49
C THR A 436 -0.86 3.78 9.00
N GLN A 437 -0.81 2.50 8.65
CA GLN A 437 -1.00 2.02 7.29
C GLN A 437 -2.13 0.99 7.27
N ALA A 438 -2.85 0.92 6.16
CA ALA A 438 -3.86 -0.10 5.96
C ALA A 438 -3.74 -0.68 4.55
N VAL A 439 -4.04 -1.96 4.39
CA VAL A 439 -4.16 -2.58 3.08
C VAL A 439 -5.30 -3.58 3.04
N VAL A 440 -6.12 -3.49 1.99
CA VAL A 440 -7.26 -4.38 1.79
C VAL A 440 -6.78 -5.66 1.08
N CYS A 441 -6.79 -6.76 1.80
CA CYS A 441 -6.27 -8.04 1.33
C CYS A 441 -7.39 -9.03 1.04
N ALA A 442 -7.27 -9.72 -0.09
CA ALA A 442 -8.06 -10.91 -0.36
C ALA A 442 -7.69 -12.01 0.65
N SER A 443 -8.67 -12.69 1.24
CA SER A 443 -8.42 -13.90 2.01
C SER A 443 -8.24 -15.07 1.03
N THR A 444 -6.98 -15.45 0.76
CA THR A 444 -6.65 -16.49 -0.22
C THR A 444 -5.86 -17.66 0.40
N LEU A 445 -5.81 -18.77 -0.32
CA LEU A 445 -5.00 -19.96 0.04
C LEU A 445 -3.59 -19.94 -0.57
N VAL A 446 -3.16 -18.83 -1.18
CA VAL A 446 -1.86 -18.75 -1.84
C VAL A 446 -0.75 -18.92 -0.81
N SER A 447 -0.01 -20.02 -0.89
CA SER A 447 1.10 -20.27 0.02
C SER A 447 2.35 -19.52 -0.41
N ILE A 448 3.07 -19.00 0.57
CA ILE A 448 4.34 -18.29 0.35
C ILE A 448 5.56 -19.16 0.65
N GLN A 449 5.36 -20.38 1.17
CA GLN A 449 6.45 -21.27 1.57
C GLN A 449 7.12 -22.00 0.39
N GLY A 450 6.58 -21.88 -0.82
CA GLY A 450 6.98 -22.68 -1.99
C GLY A 450 6.46 -24.12 -1.90
N ASP A 451 6.37 -24.80 -3.04
CA ASP A 451 6.04 -26.24 -3.05
C ASP A 451 7.23 -27.00 -2.43
N LYS A 452 6.98 -27.70 -1.31
CA LYS A 452 7.97 -28.57 -0.65
C LYS A 452 8.14 -29.90 -1.34
#